data_AF-A0A6A7BFL3-F1
#
_entry.id   AF-A0A6A7BFL3-F1
#
_cell.length_a   1.000
_cell.length_b   1.000
_cell.length_c   1.000
_cell.angle_alpha   90.00
_cell.angle_beta   90.00
_cell.angle_gamma   90.00
#
_symmetry.space_group_name_H-M   'P 1'
#
loop_
_entity.id
_entity.type
_entity.pdbx_description
1 polymer ?
#
loop_
_entity_poly.entity_id
_entity_poly.type
_entity_poly.pdbx_seq_one_letter_code
_entity_poly.pdbx_strand_id
1 'polypeptide(L)'
;LLTVFTFAQDDDEPTSSISQISTPFVDQTTGLPMERFFGARTSFGFAFAMPPTSTTGTASSFIGQLTFPLVNGQGWGAMGLTGDMEGNFILAAWPDGNGGVMASFRQATNEDNPPEVTGDFSVRPLPDGVVVNSTALSYTFLCENCIDASLGLATQAATGNAVMGWALSEQPPRGDPANPGAFLGFHERGFGPFTARLGAAATAQFDAVAATALQPVAASRNAVAAVAGAAGAGSGDEGELEDGNDGGDISDDDD
;
A
#
# COMPACT_ATOMS: atom_id res chain seq x y z
N LEU A 1 5.51 33.99 26.09
CA LEU A 1 6.46 32.97 25.60
C LEU A 1 5.78 32.27 24.42
N LEU A 2 6.24 32.54 23.21
CA LEU A 2 5.84 31.80 22.02
C LEU A 2 6.64 30.49 22.03
N THR A 3 5.98 29.37 22.30
CA THR A 3 6.58 28.05 22.08
C THR A 3 6.59 27.84 20.58
N VAL A 4 7.77 27.99 19.99
CA VAL A 4 8.04 27.60 18.61
C VAL A 4 7.94 26.08 18.59
N PHE A 5 6.85 25.55 18.02
CA PHE A 5 6.81 24.15 17.62
C PHE A 5 7.81 24.02 16.47
N THR A 6 8.98 23.45 16.76
CA THR A 6 9.87 22.90 15.75
C THR A 6 9.04 21.92 14.93
N PHE A 7 8.84 22.24 13.65
CA PHE A 7 8.40 21.28 12.65
C PHE A 7 9.32 20.07 12.77
N ALA A 8 8.74 18.90 12.97
CA ALA A 8 9.48 17.65 12.89
C ALA A 8 10.22 17.64 11.55
N GLN A 9 11.51 17.32 11.60
CA GLN A 9 12.30 17.07 10.41
C GLN A 9 11.62 15.92 9.63
N ASP A 10 11.82 15.91 8.31
CA ASP A 10 11.58 14.75 7.46
C ASP A 10 12.34 13.56 8.07
N ASP A 11 11.71 12.84 8.99
CA ASP A 11 12.23 11.60 9.52
C ASP A 11 11.90 10.54 8.46
N ASP A 12 12.86 10.23 7.60
CA ASP A 12 12.83 9.11 6.63
C ASP A 12 12.77 7.73 7.33
N GLU A 13 12.52 7.70 8.64
CA GLU A 13 12.42 6.49 9.45
C GLU A 13 10.97 5.98 9.49
N PRO A 14 10.75 4.66 9.35
CA PRO A 14 9.42 4.09 9.38
C PRO A 14 8.76 4.28 10.76
N THR A 15 7.49 4.70 10.74
CA THR A 15 6.67 4.93 11.95
C THR A 15 6.00 3.64 12.47
N SER A 16 6.23 2.51 11.80
CA SER A 16 5.83 1.18 12.25
C SER A 16 6.89 0.12 11.95
N SER A 17 6.69 -1.09 12.47
CA SER A 17 7.56 -2.25 12.25
C SER A 17 6.72 -3.52 12.07
N ILE A 18 7.36 -4.63 11.68
CA ILE A 18 6.71 -5.95 11.63
C ILE A 18 6.18 -6.44 13.00
N SER A 19 6.59 -5.82 14.12
CA SER A 19 6.05 -6.14 15.45
C SER A 19 4.63 -5.63 15.65
N GLN A 20 4.18 -4.66 14.84
CA GLN A 20 2.78 -4.28 14.77
C GLN A 20 2.02 -5.34 13.96
N ILE A 21 1.02 -5.95 14.57
CA ILE A 21 0.28 -7.06 13.99
C ILE A 21 -1.18 -6.63 13.81
N SER A 22 -1.81 -7.01 12.70
CA SER A 22 -3.25 -6.77 12.51
C SER A 22 -4.07 -7.43 13.62
N THR A 23 -5.20 -6.83 13.98
CA THR A 23 -6.11 -7.33 15.03
C THR A 23 -7.53 -7.51 14.50
N PRO A 24 -8.39 -8.33 15.14
CA PRO A 24 -9.75 -8.54 14.64
C PRO A 24 -10.51 -7.23 14.60
N PHE A 25 -11.23 -6.99 13.50
CA PHE A 25 -12.02 -5.81 13.24
C PHE A 25 -13.33 -6.20 12.56
N VAL A 26 -14.38 -5.44 12.78
CA VAL A 26 -15.64 -5.60 12.04
C VAL A 26 -15.91 -4.27 11.34
N ASP A 27 -16.02 -4.32 10.02
CA ASP A 27 -16.43 -3.15 9.27
C ASP A 27 -17.84 -2.73 9.70
N GLN A 28 -17.97 -1.49 10.17
CA GLN A 28 -19.23 -1.00 10.73
C GLN A 28 -20.29 -0.76 9.65
N THR A 29 -19.87 -0.62 8.39
CA THR A 29 -20.79 -0.42 7.27
C THR A 29 -21.35 -1.74 6.77
N THR A 30 -20.49 -2.69 6.41
CA THR A 30 -20.91 -3.96 5.80
C THR A 30 -21.15 -5.08 6.81
N GLY A 31 -20.67 -4.93 8.06
CA GLY A 31 -20.67 -5.99 9.07
C GLY A 31 -19.62 -7.09 8.82
N LEU A 32 -18.76 -6.91 7.81
CA LEU A 32 -17.75 -7.89 7.41
C LEU A 32 -16.69 -8.07 8.50
N PRO A 33 -16.46 -9.31 8.98
CA PRO A 33 -15.30 -9.62 9.81
C PRO A 33 -14.00 -9.48 9.00
N MET A 34 -13.04 -8.75 9.56
CA MET A 34 -11.75 -8.41 8.95
C MET A 34 -10.63 -8.53 9.98
N GLU A 35 -9.40 -8.42 9.49
CA GLU A 35 -8.24 -8.06 10.30
C GLU A 35 -7.82 -6.62 9.97
N ARG A 36 -7.34 -5.87 10.96
CA ARG A 36 -6.99 -4.45 10.78
C ARG A 36 -5.66 -4.10 11.42
N PHE A 37 -4.80 -3.47 10.63
CA PHE A 37 -3.71 -2.65 11.13
C PHE A 37 -4.23 -1.25 11.45
N PHE A 38 -3.82 -0.70 12.59
CA PHE A 38 -4.19 0.66 13.01
C PHE A 38 -2.97 1.41 13.55
N GLY A 39 -2.55 2.44 12.84
CA GLY A 39 -1.49 3.36 13.25
C GLY A 39 -2.01 4.34 14.29
N ALA A 40 -1.88 4.01 15.59
CA ALA A 40 -2.45 4.82 16.66
C ALA A 40 -2.00 6.29 16.69
N ARG A 41 -0.80 6.60 16.15
CA ARG A 41 -0.28 7.97 16.06
C ARG A 41 -0.87 8.76 14.89
N THR A 42 -1.16 8.09 13.78
CA THR A 42 -1.60 8.71 12.53
C THR A 42 -3.10 8.57 12.28
N SER A 43 -3.77 7.72 13.06
CA SER A 43 -5.15 7.27 12.81
C SER A 43 -5.36 6.64 11.43
N PHE A 44 -4.28 6.19 10.78
CA PHE A 44 -4.37 5.38 9.58
C PHE A 44 -4.84 3.96 9.95
N GLY A 45 -5.80 3.44 9.20
CA GLY A 45 -6.28 2.07 9.32
C GLY A 45 -6.32 1.40 7.96
N PHE A 46 -5.75 0.21 7.88
CA PHE A 46 -5.95 -0.70 6.77
C PHE A 46 -6.54 -2.00 7.30
N ALA A 47 -7.78 -2.27 6.93
CA ALA A 47 -8.46 -3.52 7.23
C ALA A 47 -8.58 -4.38 5.97
N PHE A 48 -8.55 -5.69 6.13
CA PHE A 48 -8.65 -6.63 5.03
C PHE A 48 -9.41 -7.89 5.45
N ALA A 49 -10.13 -8.47 4.50
CA ALA A 49 -10.79 -9.76 4.60
C ALA A 49 -10.37 -10.63 3.43
N MET A 50 -10.16 -11.92 3.71
CA MET A 50 -9.72 -12.91 2.74
C MET A 50 -10.87 -13.87 2.39
N PRO A 51 -10.90 -14.41 1.17
CA PRO A 51 -11.80 -15.49 0.83
C PRO A 51 -11.45 -16.75 1.65
N PRO A 52 -12.43 -17.58 2.03
CA PRO A 52 -12.15 -18.90 2.56
C PRO A 52 -11.38 -19.75 1.53
N THR A 53 -10.57 -20.71 2.02
CA THR A 53 -9.80 -21.62 1.15
C THR A 53 -10.67 -22.48 0.22
N SER A 54 -11.97 -22.60 0.49
CA SER A 54 -12.94 -23.31 -0.35
C SER A 54 -13.43 -22.51 -1.56
N THR A 55 -13.14 -21.22 -1.64
CA THR A 55 -13.64 -20.35 -2.71
C THR A 55 -12.79 -20.53 -3.97
N THR A 56 -13.45 -20.64 -5.13
CA THR A 56 -12.77 -20.90 -6.42
C THR A 56 -12.75 -19.69 -7.37
N GLY A 57 -13.75 -18.80 -7.29
CA GLY A 57 -13.89 -17.68 -8.22
C GLY A 57 -13.15 -16.40 -7.81
N THR A 58 -12.98 -16.19 -6.50
CA THR A 58 -12.38 -14.95 -5.94
C THR A 58 -11.12 -15.25 -5.10
N ALA A 59 -10.56 -16.46 -5.23
CA ALA A 59 -9.40 -16.91 -4.44
C ALA A 59 -8.15 -16.02 -4.59
N SER A 60 -8.03 -15.32 -5.72
CA SER A 60 -6.98 -14.35 -6.05
C SER A 60 -7.30 -12.92 -5.57
N SER A 61 -8.38 -12.71 -4.83
CA SER A 61 -8.89 -11.39 -4.47
C SER A 61 -8.95 -11.21 -2.95
N PHE A 62 -8.94 -9.96 -2.49
CA PHE A 62 -9.25 -9.61 -1.10
C PHE A 62 -10.14 -8.38 -1.03
N ILE A 63 -10.86 -8.20 0.07
CA ILE A 63 -11.62 -6.97 0.35
C ILE A 63 -10.77 -6.15 1.30
N GLY A 64 -10.45 -4.92 0.92
CA GLY A 64 -9.70 -3.96 1.73
C GLY A 64 -10.58 -2.81 2.19
N GLN A 65 -10.18 -2.16 3.27
CA GLN A 65 -10.71 -0.87 3.70
C GLN A 65 -9.56 0.03 4.13
N LEU A 66 -9.40 1.16 3.45
CA LEU A 66 -8.53 2.26 3.89
C LEU A 66 -9.35 3.26 4.70
N THR A 67 -8.84 3.65 5.86
CA THR A 67 -9.41 4.71 6.71
C THR A 67 -8.31 5.63 7.18
N PHE A 68 -8.46 6.93 6.98
CA PHE A 68 -7.46 7.89 7.45
C PHE A 68 -8.04 9.31 7.58
N PRO A 69 -7.43 10.15 8.43
CA PRO A 69 -7.83 11.55 8.55
C PRO A 69 -7.47 12.34 7.29
N LEU A 70 -8.28 13.35 7.01
CA LEU A 70 -8.01 14.38 6.00
C LEU A 70 -7.87 15.73 6.69
N VAL A 71 -7.08 16.62 6.09
CA VAL A 71 -6.97 18.01 6.52
C VAL A 71 -7.65 18.90 5.49
N ASN A 72 -8.77 19.51 5.88
CA ASN A 72 -9.60 20.34 4.99
C ASN A 72 -10.01 19.61 3.70
N GLY A 73 -10.29 18.30 3.80
CA GLY A 73 -10.64 17.45 2.66
C GLY A 73 -9.46 17.09 1.76
N GLN A 74 -8.23 17.21 2.24
CA GLN A 74 -7.00 16.89 1.51
C GLN A 74 -6.19 15.81 2.24
N GLY A 75 -5.37 15.10 1.46
CA GLY A 75 -4.54 14.00 1.90
C GLY A 75 -4.72 12.77 1.02
N TRP A 76 -3.82 11.81 1.17
CA TRP A 76 -3.89 10.50 0.54
C TRP A 76 -3.33 9.43 1.47
N GLY A 77 -3.86 8.22 1.35
CA GLY A 77 -3.37 7.06 2.09
C GLY A 77 -3.16 5.89 1.13
N ALA A 78 -2.20 5.04 1.44
CA ALA A 78 -1.87 3.89 0.61
C ALA A 78 -1.57 2.64 1.43
N MET A 79 -1.79 1.49 0.80
CA MET A 79 -1.33 0.19 1.27
C MET A 79 -0.41 -0.45 0.23
N GLY A 80 0.53 -1.25 0.71
CA GLY A 80 1.44 -2.03 -0.13
C GLY A 80 1.36 -3.51 0.20
N LEU A 81 1.55 -4.36 -0.81
CA LEU A 81 1.56 -5.82 -0.65
C LEU A 81 2.84 -6.35 0.00
N THR A 82 3.89 -5.53 0.06
CA THR A 82 5.15 -5.79 0.79
C THR A 82 5.41 -4.73 1.85
N GLY A 83 6.39 -4.96 2.73
CA GLY A 83 6.76 -4.02 3.81
C GLY A 83 7.61 -2.82 3.36
N ASP A 84 8.45 -3.02 2.35
CA ASP A 84 9.35 -2.00 1.81
C ASP A 84 8.65 -1.19 0.72
N MET A 85 9.07 0.05 0.47
CA MET A 85 8.55 0.83 -0.65
C MET A 85 9.08 0.29 -1.98
N GLU A 86 10.38 0.03 -2.08
CA GLU A 86 10.97 -0.49 -3.31
C GLU A 86 10.48 -1.91 -3.63
N GLY A 87 10.13 -2.13 -4.89
CA GLY A 87 9.52 -3.36 -5.38
C GLY A 87 8.03 -3.52 -5.07
N ASN A 88 7.42 -2.60 -4.33
CA ASN A 88 6.07 -2.78 -3.79
C ASN A 88 4.99 -2.53 -4.83
N PHE A 89 3.96 -3.38 -4.80
CA PHE A 89 2.69 -3.14 -5.46
C PHE A 89 1.73 -2.43 -4.51
N ILE A 90 1.33 -1.22 -4.87
CA ILE A 90 0.70 -0.25 -3.98
C ILE A 90 -0.70 0.08 -4.49
N LEU A 91 -1.68 0.17 -3.58
CA LEU A 91 -2.93 0.85 -3.85
C LEU A 91 -2.98 2.16 -3.05
N ALA A 92 -3.03 3.29 -3.75
CA ALA A 92 -3.21 4.61 -3.16
C ALA A 92 -4.66 5.08 -3.34
N ALA A 93 -5.20 5.81 -2.37
CA ALA A 93 -6.53 6.40 -2.42
C ALA A 93 -6.55 7.83 -1.86
N TRP A 94 -7.39 8.68 -2.44
CA TRP A 94 -7.54 10.09 -2.07
C TRP A 94 -8.90 10.67 -2.52
N PRO A 95 -9.33 11.85 -2.02
CA PRO A 95 -10.52 12.54 -2.51
C PRO A 95 -10.41 12.91 -4.01
N ASP A 96 -11.40 12.55 -4.82
CA ASP A 96 -11.35 12.75 -6.29
C ASP A 96 -11.65 14.19 -6.76
N GLY A 97 -11.94 15.10 -5.83
CA GLY A 97 -12.36 16.48 -6.12
C GLY A 97 -13.82 16.65 -6.54
N ASN A 98 -14.56 15.55 -6.73
CA ASN A 98 -15.96 15.50 -7.16
C ASN A 98 -16.90 14.90 -6.10
N GLY A 99 -16.41 14.73 -4.86
CA GLY A 99 -17.17 14.18 -3.73
C GLY A 99 -17.09 12.65 -3.61
N GLY A 100 -16.21 12.01 -4.39
CA GLY A 100 -15.90 10.59 -4.31
C GLY A 100 -14.45 10.32 -3.92
N VAL A 101 -14.03 9.07 -4.12
CA VAL A 101 -12.68 8.60 -3.85
C VAL A 101 -12.05 8.15 -5.16
N MET A 102 -10.85 8.65 -5.44
CA MET A 102 -9.96 8.12 -6.46
C MET A 102 -9.10 7.03 -5.83
N ALA A 103 -8.89 5.94 -6.58
CA ALA A 103 -7.99 4.86 -6.20
C ALA A 103 -7.11 4.48 -7.39
N SER A 104 -5.84 4.20 -7.14
CA SER A 104 -4.85 3.94 -8.18
C SER A 104 -3.85 2.89 -7.75
N PHE A 105 -3.65 1.88 -8.59
CA PHE A 105 -2.54 0.95 -8.43
C PHE A 105 -1.26 1.59 -8.92
N ARG A 106 -0.22 1.49 -8.09
CA ARG A 106 1.12 1.98 -8.35
C ARG A 106 2.14 0.87 -8.15
N GLN A 107 3.30 1.02 -8.76
CA GLN A 107 4.44 0.17 -8.44
C GLN A 107 5.70 0.99 -8.27
N ALA A 108 6.31 0.88 -7.11
CA ALA A 108 7.54 1.58 -6.78
C ALA A 108 8.72 0.66 -7.15
N THR A 109 9.45 0.96 -8.22
CA THR A 109 10.68 0.24 -8.57
C THR A 109 11.93 0.90 -7.98
N ASN A 110 11.74 2.01 -7.28
CA ASN A 110 12.71 2.81 -6.54
C ASN A 110 11.93 3.69 -5.53
N GLU A 111 12.60 4.63 -4.87
CA GLU A 111 12.00 5.55 -3.89
C GLU A 111 11.38 6.83 -4.49
N ASP A 112 11.29 6.93 -5.83
CA ASP A 112 10.60 8.04 -6.48
C ASP A 112 9.07 7.87 -6.40
N ASN A 113 8.33 8.91 -6.82
CA ASN A 113 6.88 8.83 -6.95
C ASN A 113 6.45 7.63 -7.83
N PRO A 114 5.75 6.63 -7.28
CA PRO A 114 5.43 5.42 -8.02
C PRO A 114 4.51 5.70 -9.22
N PRO A 115 4.85 5.26 -10.44
CA PRO A 115 3.97 5.40 -11.61
C PRO A 115 2.68 4.57 -11.43
N GLU A 116 1.61 5.03 -12.08
CA GLU A 116 0.38 4.23 -12.21
C GLU A 116 0.64 2.97 -13.03
N VAL A 117 0.15 1.84 -12.54
CA VAL A 117 0.27 0.55 -13.21
C VAL A 117 -1.09 -0.07 -13.53
N THR A 118 -1.10 -0.89 -14.57
CA THR A 118 -2.25 -1.69 -15.00
C THR A 118 -1.82 -3.12 -15.30
N GLY A 119 -2.78 -4.04 -15.31
CA GLY A 119 -2.57 -5.48 -15.47
C GLY A 119 -3.88 -6.26 -15.33
N ASP A 120 -3.78 -7.56 -15.07
CA ASP A 120 -4.94 -8.42 -14.79
C ASP A 120 -5.38 -8.33 -13.32
N PHE A 121 -5.54 -7.11 -12.82
CA PHE A 121 -6.03 -6.79 -11.49
C PHE A 121 -6.95 -5.57 -11.56
N SER A 122 -7.85 -5.45 -10.59
CA SER A 122 -8.77 -4.31 -10.55
C SER A 122 -9.14 -3.91 -9.13
N VAL A 123 -9.36 -2.60 -8.93
CA VAL A 123 -9.90 -2.07 -7.68
C VAL A 123 -11.34 -1.66 -7.94
N ARG A 124 -12.25 -2.27 -7.20
CA ARG A 124 -13.69 -2.05 -7.33
C ARG A 124 -14.24 -1.49 -6.03
N PRO A 125 -14.78 -0.27 -6.02
CA PRO A 125 -15.39 0.29 -4.81
C PRO A 125 -16.57 -0.57 -4.33
N LEU A 126 -16.72 -0.74 -3.02
CA LEU A 126 -17.95 -1.27 -2.44
C LEU A 126 -18.83 -0.09 -2.01
N PRO A 127 -20.07 0.02 -2.52
CA PRO A 127 -20.84 1.25 -2.51
C PRO A 127 -21.05 1.83 -1.10
N ASP A 128 -21.32 0.97 -0.11
CA ASP A 128 -21.65 1.43 1.24
C ASP A 128 -20.40 1.90 2.02
N GLY A 129 -19.20 1.45 1.63
CA GLY A 129 -17.94 1.72 2.34
C GLY A 129 -17.10 2.86 1.76
N VAL A 130 -17.65 3.64 0.83
CA VAL A 130 -17.00 4.81 0.22
C VAL A 130 -17.55 6.09 0.86
N VAL A 131 -16.76 6.69 1.74
CA VAL A 131 -17.13 7.91 2.46
C VAL A 131 -15.96 8.87 2.43
N VAL A 132 -16.19 10.11 1.96
CA VAL A 132 -15.19 11.18 1.99
C VAL A 132 -15.85 12.46 2.51
N ASN A 133 -15.17 13.14 3.42
CA ASN A 133 -15.58 14.45 3.92
C ASN A 133 -14.34 15.32 4.23
N SER A 134 -14.52 16.47 4.87
CA SER A 134 -13.41 17.39 5.16
C SER A 134 -12.40 16.87 6.19
N THR A 135 -12.72 15.79 6.92
CA THR A 135 -11.95 15.31 8.08
C THR A 135 -11.49 13.87 7.96
N ALA A 136 -12.10 13.07 7.09
CA ALA A 136 -11.78 11.65 6.96
C ALA A 136 -12.16 11.09 5.60
N LEU A 137 -11.44 10.05 5.20
CA LEU A 137 -11.74 9.17 4.09
C LEU A 137 -11.87 7.74 4.61
N SER A 138 -12.92 7.05 4.17
CA SER A 138 -13.09 5.61 4.25
C SER A 138 -13.33 5.07 2.84
N TYR A 139 -12.57 4.05 2.45
CA TYR A 139 -12.68 3.44 1.14
C TYR A 139 -12.60 1.92 1.29
N THR A 140 -13.77 1.27 1.27
CA THR A 140 -13.87 -0.19 1.17
C THR A 140 -13.92 -0.60 -0.29
N PHE A 141 -13.10 -1.58 -0.67
CA PHE A 141 -12.92 -2.00 -2.06
C PHE A 141 -12.65 -3.51 -2.15
N LEU A 142 -12.99 -4.09 -3.30
CA LEU A 142 -12.53 -5.40 -3.72
C LEU A 142 -11.27 -5.18 -4.55
N CYS A 143 -10.15 -5.73 -4.08
CA CYS A 143 -8.93 -5.88 -4.86
C CYS A 143 -9.04 -7.19 -5.62
N GLU A 144 -9.61 -7.13 -6.82
CA GLU A 144 -9.81 -8.27 -7.70
C GLU A 144 -8.46 -8.68 -8.31
N ASN A 145 -8.13 -9.97 -8.20
CA ASN A 145 -6.88 -10.56 -8.70
C ASN A 145 -5.57 -9.95 -8.15
N CYS A 146 -5.59 -9.37 -6.96
CA CYS A 146 -4.40 -8.78 -6.33
C CYS A 146 -3.54 -9.78 -5.52
N ILE A 147 -4.01 -11.00 -5.29
CA ILE A 147 -3.23 -12.06 -4.62
C ILE A 147 -2.49 -12.85 -5.70
N ASP A 148 -1.33 -12.33 -6.08
CA ASP A 148 -0.40 -12.93 -7.03
C ASP A 148 1.03 -12.77 -6.51
N ALA A 149 1.82 -13.84 -6.57
CA ALA A 149 3.24 -13.82 -6.24
C ALA A 149 4.02 -12.82 -7.13
N SER A 150 3.58 -12.61 -8.37
CA SER A 150 4.16 -11.62 -9.28
C SER A 150 3.98 -10.18 -8.79
N LEU A 151 2.96 -9.92 -7.96
CA LEU A 151 2.68 -8.64 -7.32
C LEU A 151 3.24 -8.55 -5.89
N GLY A 152 3.92 -9.60 -5.41
CA GLY A 152 4.53 -9.65 -4.08
C GLY A 152 3.68 -10.34 -3.01
N LEU A 153 2.47 -10.82 -3.31
CA LEU A 153 1.61 -11.53 -2.36
C LEU A 153 1.16 -12.89 -2.89
N ALA A 154 1.93 -13.94 -2.58
CA ALA A 154 1.59 -15.30 -2.98
C ALA A 154 0.36 -15.86 -2.25
N THR A 155 -0.41 -16.72 -2.91
CA THR A 155 -1.59 -17.38 -2.35
C THR A 155 -1.28 -18.27 -1.13
N GLN A 156 -0.06 -18.78 -0.98
CA GLN A 156 0.32 -19.51 0.24
C GLN A 156 0.38 -18.59 1.46
N ALA A 157 0.78 -17.33 1.29
CA ALA A 157 0.80 -16.33 2.35
C ALA A 157 -0.63 -15.95 2.80
N ALA A 158 -1.62 -16.06 1.91
CA ALA A 158 -3.04 -15.78 2.20
C ALA A 158 -3.67 -16.70 3.27
N THR A 159 -2.99 -17.79 3.65
CA THR A 159 -3.41 -18.71 4.73
C THR A 159 -2.63 -18.52 6.03
N GLY A 160 -1.62 -17.64 6.04
CA GLY A 160 -0.72 -17.39 7.16
C GLY A 160 -0.59 -15.89 7.47
N ASN A 161 0.64 -15.45 7.71
CA ASN A 161 0.96 -14.03 7.88
C ASN A 161 1.76 -13.53 6.68
N ALA A 162 1.62 -12.23 6.37
CA ALA A 162 2.44 -11.53 5.40
C ALA A 162 2.94 -10.20 5.98
N VAL A 163 4.08 -9.71 5.52
CA VAL A 163 4.50 -8.33 5.80
C VAL A 163 3.92 -7.43 4.73
N MET A 164 3.19 -6.39 5.15
CA MET A 164 2.56 -5.41 4.28
C MET A 164 2.97 -4.00 4.70
N GLY A 165 2.77 -3.03 3.82
CA GLY A 165 3.18 -1.65 4.00
C GLY A 165 1.98 -0.71 4.05
N TRP A 166 2.20 0.47 4.61
CA TRP A 166 1.25 1.58 4.54
C TRP A 166 1.98 2.91 4.42
N ALA A 167 1.27 3.92 3.95
CA ALA A 167 1.75 5.29 3.83
C ALA A 167 0.60 6.29 3.96
N LEU A 168 0.89 7.48 4.50
CA LEU A 168 -0.08 8.56 4.69
C LEU A 168 0.56 9.94 4.45
N SER A 169 -0.15 10.77 3.70
CA SER A 169 0.13 12.21 3.55
C SER A 169 -1.11 13.03 3.87
N GLU A 170 -0.93 14.18 4.50
CA GLU A 170 -1.97 15.21 4.60
C GLU A 170 -1.95 16.18 3.41
N GLN A 171 -0.91 16.12 2.58
CA GLN A 171 -0.85 16.86 1.32
C GLN A 171 -1.70 16.16 0.25
N PRO A 172 -2.43 16.91 -0.59
CA PRO A 172 -3.14 16.32 -1.71
C PRO A 172 -2.16 15.91 -2.81
N PRO A 173 -2.53 14.92 -3.66
CA PRO A 173 -1.83 14.70 -4.92
C PRO A 173 -1.77 15.99 -5.76
N ARG A 174 -0.67 16.18 -6.48
CA ARG A 174 -0.46 17.34 -7.35
C ARG A 174 -1.13 17.11 -8.71
N GLY A 175 -1.83 18.13 -9.19
CA GLY A 175 -2.52 18.12 -10.47
C GLY A 175 -4.02 17.89 -10.32
N ASP A 176 -4.62 17.20 -11.30
CA ASP A 176 -6.03 16.84 -11.28
C ASP A 176 -6.27 15.66 -10.32
N PRO A 177 -7.05 15.83 -9.24
CA PRO A 177 -7.34 14.75 -8.29
C PRO A 177 -8.17 13.61 -8.91
N ALA A 178 -8.85 13.84 -10.03
CA ALA A 178 -9.55 12.80 -10.77
C ALA A 178 -8.62 12.00 -11.71
N ASN A 179 -7.35 12.37 -11.83
CA ASN A 179 -6.37 11.61 -12.61
C ASN A 179 -5.74 10.52 -11.74
N PRO A 180 -5.95 9.22 -12.00
CA PRO A 180 -5.34 8.15 -11.21
C PRO A 180 -3.81 8.14 -11.34
N GLY A 181 -3.21 8.82 -12.33
CA GLY A 181 -1.78 9.04 -12.47
C GLY A 181 -1.22 10.29 -11.79
N ALA A 182 -1.99 10.99 -10.93
CA ALA A 182 -1.53 12.18 -10.22
C ALA A 182 -0.26 11.93 -9.38
N PHE A 183 0.56 12.96 -9.18
CA PHE A 183 1.80 12.84 -8.39
C PHE A 183 1.46 12.92 -6.90
N LEU A 184 1.75 11.88 -6.13
CA LEU A 184 1.38 11.76 -4.71
C LEU A 184 2.29 12.62 -3.80
N GLY A 185 3.58 12.72 -4.12
CA GLY A 185 4.56 13.32 -3.21
C GLY A 185 4.93 12.38 -2.06
N PHE A 186 5.65 12.92 -1.07
CA PHE A 186 6.11 12.14 0.09
C PHE A 186 4.98 11.92 1.10
N HIS A 187 5.00 10.77 1.79
CA HIS A 187 4.07 10.40 2.85
C HIS A 187 4.53 10.92 4.22
N GLU A 188 4.50 12.23 4.39
CA GLU A 188 5.11 12.93 5.53
C GLU A 188 4.41 12.70 6.88
N ARG A 189 3.25 12.03 6.91
CA ARG A 189 2.54 11.76 8.17
C ARG A 189 2.88 10.42 8.76
N GLY A 190 3.43 9.52 7.96
CA GLY A 190 3.92 8.25 8.43
C GLY A 190 3.74 7.14 7.39
N PHE A 191 4.61 6.17 7.52
CA PHE A 191 4.67 4.98 6.69
C PHE A 191 5.34 3.86 7.49
N GLY A 192 5.38 2.66 6.92
CA GLY A 192 6.22 1.57 7.39
C GLY A 192 5.57 0.20 7.25
N PRO A 193 6.30 -0.87 7.62
CA PRO A 193 5.78 -2.22 7.55
C PRO A 193 4.91 -2.57 8.76
N PHE A 194 4.07 -3.58 8.58
CA PHE A 194 3.35 -4.28 9.65
C PHE A 194 3.12 -5.75 9.25
N THR A 195 2.81 -6.60 10.23
CA THR A 195 2.45 -8.01 9.99
C THR A 195 0.94 -8.17 9.84
N ALA A 196 0.49 -8.52 8.64
CA ALA A 196 -0.88 -8.84 8.31
C ALA A 196 -1.19 -10.32 8.61
N ARG A 197 -2.19 -10.61 9.44
CA ARG A 197 -2.66 -11.98 9.73
C ARG A 197 -3.70 -12.44 8.71
N LEU A 198 -3.28 -12.63 7.46
CA LEU A 198 -4.16 -12.97 6.33
C LEU A 198 -5.03 -14.20 6.59
N GLY A 199 -4.46 -15.27 7.15
CA GLY A 199 -5.23 -16.49 7.48
C GLY A 199 -6.32 -16.26 8.53
N ALA A 200 -6.13 -15.32 9.46
CA ALA A 200 -7.13 -14.95 10.46
C ALA A 200 -8.24 -14.06 9.89
N ALA A 201 -8.01 -13.47 8.71
CA ALA A 201 -8.95 -12.57 8.04
C ALA A 201 -9.92 -13.31 7.09
N ALA A 202 -9.83 -14.64 7.00
CA ALA A 202 -10.72 -15.43 6.16
C ALA A 202 -12.16 -15.39 6.69
N THR A 203 -13.13 -15.12 5.81
CA THR A 203 -14.54 -14.97 6.21
C THR A 203 -15.50 -15.60 5.21
N ALA A 204 -16.49 -16.33 5.71
CA ALA A 204 -17.54 -16.94 4.88
C ALA A 204 -18.46 -15.90 4.19
N GLN A 205 -18.41 -14.63 4.61
CA GLN A 205 -19.18 -13.55 4.01
C GLN A 205 -18.51 -12.94 2.77
N PHE A 206 -17.26 -13.32 2.47
CA PHE A 206 -16.44 -12.70 1.44
C PHE A 206 -17.15 -12.61 0.09
N ASP A 207 -17.61 -13.74 -0.46
CA ASP A 207 -18.21 -13.78 -1.80
C ASP A 207 -19.50 -12.97 -1.90
N ALA A 208 -20.30 -12.95 -0.83
CA ALA A 208 -21.53 -12.17 -0.79
C ALA A 208 -21.25 -10.66 -0.82
N VAL A 209 -20.21 -10.21 -0.10
CA VAL A 209 -19.82 -8.81 -0.06
C VAL A 209 -19.09 -8.41 -1.36
N ALA A 210 -18.19 -9.26 -1.86
CA ALA A 210 -17.49 -9.05 -3.13
C ALA A 210 -18.46 -8.89 -4.32
N ALA A 211 -19.57 -9.64 -4.33
CA ALA A 211 -20.60 -9.54 -5.37
C ALA A 211 -21.31 -8.17 -5.44
N THR A 212 -21.18 -7.33 -4.41
CA THR A 212 -21.75 -5.97 -4.39
C THR A 212 -20.82 -4.90 -4.98
N ALA A 213 -19.57 -5.27 -5.29
CA ALA A 213 -18.57 -4.34 -5.78
C ALA A 213 -19.01 -3.69 -7.09
N LEU A 214 -18.74 -2.39 -7.21
CA LEU A 214 -19.07 -1.59 -8.39
C LEU A 214 -18.14 -1.92 -9.56
N GLN A 215 -18.30 -1.15 -10.65
CA GLN A 215 -17.37 -1.22 -11.77
C GLN A 215 -15.94 -0.88 -11.33
N PRO A 216 -14.91 -1.48 -11.96
CA PRO A 216 -13.53 -1.14 -11.68
C PRO A 216 -13.24 0.34 -11.87
N VAL A 217 -12.38 0.90 -11.02
CA VAL A 217 -11.78 2.19 -11.30
C VAL A 217 -10.90 2.04 -12.54
N ALA A 218 -11.13 2.91 -13.54
CA ALA A 218 -10.42 2.84 -14.81
C ALA A 218 -8.98 3.36 -14.67
N ALA A 219 -8.01 2.62 -15.20
CA ALA A 219 -6.64 3.10 -15.33
C ALA A 219 -6.56 4.29 -16.31
N SER A 220 -5.60 5.19 -16.08
CA SER A 220 -5.31 6.24 -17.06
C SER A 220 -4.70 5.67 -18.34
N ARG A 221 -4.73 6.47 -19.41
CA ARG A 221 -4.05 6.15 -20.67
C ARG A 221 -2.52 6.09 -20.54
N ASN A 222 -1.98 6.65 -19.45
CA ASN A 222 -0.54 6.71 -19.19
C ASN A 222 -0.09 5.63 -18.21
N ALA A 223 -1.00 4.79 -17.72
CA ALA A 223 -0.65 3.66 -16.88
C ALA A 223 0.30 2.72 -17.62
N VAL A 224 1.35 2.26 -16.93
CA VAL A 224 2.32 1.31 -17.48
C VAL A 224 1.97 -0.12 -17.03
N ALA A 225 2.50 -1.13 -17.70
CA ALA A 225 2.32 -2.50 -17.23
C ALA A 225 3.05 -2.71 -15.90
N ALA A 226 2.41 -3.40 -14.95
CA ALA A 226 3.09 -3.84 -13.73
C ALA A 226 4.28 -4.76 -14.08
N VAL A 227 5.41 -4.54 -13.42
CA VAL A 227 6.63 -5.33 -13.51
C VAL A 227 6.48 -6.54 -12.60
N ALA A 228 6.37 -7.73 -13.21
CA ALA A 228 6.28 -8.98 -12.47
C ALA A 228 7.55 -9.23 -11.63
N GLY A 229 7.36 -9.56 -10.35
CA GLY A 229 8.45 -9.95 -9.46
C GLY A 229 9.36 -8.81 -9.00
N ALA A 230 8.90 -7.55 -9.09
CA ALA A 230 9.67 -6.42 -8.56
C ALA A 230 9.84 -6.49 -7.02
N ALA A 231 8.91 -7.16 -6.33
CA ALA A 231 8.95 -7.39 -4.89
C ALA A 231 10.26 -8.11 -4.49
N GLY A 232 11.10 -7.45 -3.68
CA GLY A 232 12.37 -8.00 -3.19
C GLY A 232 13.59 -7.72 -4.07
N ALA A 233 13.46 -6.98 -5.18
CA ALA A 233 14.61 -6.54 -5.97
C ALA A 233 15.41 -5.40 -5.30
N GLY A 234 14.79 -4.69 -4.34
CA GLY A 234 15.29 -3.47 -3.71
C GLY A 234 16.01 -3.62 -2.38
N SER A 235 16.63 -4.78 -2.10
CA SER A 235 17.56 -4.89 -0.97
C SER A 235 18.88 -5.47 -1.46
N GLY A 236 19.49 -4.73 -2.38
CA GLY A 236 20.89 -4.88 -2.68
C GLY A 236 21.68 -4.37 -1.48
N ASP A 237 22.16 -5.31 -0.68
CA ASP A 237 23.31 -5.16 0.21
C ASP A 237 24.35 -4.23 -0.44
N GLU A 238 24.50 -3.00 0.06
CA GLU A 238 25.70 -2.19 -0.15
C GLU A 238 26.84 -2.79 0.68
N GLY A 239 27.13 -4.06 0.41
CA GLY A 239 28.17 -4.87 1.00
C GLY A 239 29.41 -4.80 0.13
N GLU A 240 30.36 -3.99 0.58
CA GLU A 240 31.80 -4.08 0.26
C GLU A 240 32.14 -3.93 -1.23
N LEU A 241 32.22 -2.67 -1.67
CA LEU A 241 33.29 -2.32 -2.61
C LEU A 241 34.61 -2.68 -1.91
N GLU A 242 35.23 -3.79 -2.29
CA GLU A 242 36.61 -4.09 -1.92
C GLU A 242 37.48 -2.91 -2.37
N ASP A 243 37.82 -2.07 -1.40
CA ASP A 243 38.79 -1.00 -1.53
C ASP A 243 40.08 -1.57 -2.14
N GLY A 244 40.49 -0.96 -3.25
CA GLY A 244 41.67 -1.35 -4.00
C GLY A 244 42.93 -1.40 -3.13
N ASN A 245 43.49 -2.60 -2.99
CA ASN A 245 44.88 -2.75 -2.57
C ASN A 245 45.79 -2.50 -3.78
N ASP A 246 46.05 -1.23 -4.05
CA ASP A 246 47.21 -0.78 -4.82
C ASP A 246 48.47 -0.96 -3.95
N GLY A 247 49.05 -2.16 -4.06
CA GLY A 247 50.36 -2.49 -3.52
C GLY A 247 51.26 -2.92 -4.66
N GLY A 248 51.95 -1.96 -5.27
CA GLY A 248 52.92 -2.19 -6.33
C GLY A 248 54.10 -3.02 -5.86
N ASP A 249 54.24 -4.21 -6.43
CA ASP A 249 55.51 -4.95 -6.44
C ASP A 249 56.37 -4.42 -7.58
N ILE A 250 57.40 -3.66 -7.21
CA ILE A 250 58.54 -3.34 -8.05
C ILE A 250 59.39 -4.62 -8.13
N SER A 251 59.39 -5.26 -9.30
CA SER A 251 60.40 -6.25 -9.65
C SER A 251 61.67 -5.50 -10.08
N ASP A 252 62.67 -5.50 -9.21
CA ASP A 252 64.06 -5.23 -9.58
C ASP A 252 64.55 -6.40 -10.44
N ASP A 253 64.72 -6.17 -11.74
CA ASP A 253 65.50 -7.03 -12.63
C ASP A 253 66.96 -6.57 -12.61
N ASP A 254 67.84 -7.47 -12.16
CA ASP A 254 69.29 -7.40 -12.30
C ASP A 254 69.69 -7.55 -13.80
N ASP A 255 70.35 -6.54 -14.37
CA ASP A 255 71.54 -6.63 -15.26
C ASP A 255 71.96 -5.25 -15.84
#